data_AF-A0A9D8KUT5-F1
#
_entry.id   AF-A0A9D8KUT5-F1
#
_cell.length_a   1.000
_cell.length_b   1.000
_cell.length_c   1.000
_cell.angle_alpha   90.00
_cell.angle_beta   90.00
_cell.angle_gamma   90.00
#
_symmetry.space_group_name_H-M   'P 1'
#
loop_
_entity.id
_entity.type
_entity.pdbx_description
1 polymer ?
#
loop_
_entity_poly.entity_id
_entity_poly.type
_entity_poly.pdbx_seq_one_letter_code
_entity_poly.pdbx_strand_id
1 'polypeptide(L)'
;MTHRVLLLHGIWNARAWVGPLAWRLRARGFQVGAFGYPSVFGGPDVAVPSLIERLRGQGRISLVGHSLGGLVALEALRQEPGLDVP
;
A
#
# COMPACT_ATOMS: atom_id res chain seq x y z
N MET A 1 13.24 4.67 16.02
CA MET A 1 13.09 4.34 14.59
C MET A 1 11.65 4.54 14.19
N THR A 2 11.36 5.46 13.28
CA THR A 2 9.99 5.70 12.80
C THR A 2 9.56 4.58 11.86
N HIS A 3 8.51 3.83 12.22
CA HIS A 3 7.99 2.74 11.39
C HIS A 3 7.29 3.30 10.14
N ARG A 4 7.57 2.71 8.98
CA ARG A 4 6.97 3.09 7.70
C ARG A 4 5.70 2.29 7.44
N VAL A 5 4.65 2.99 7.03
CA VAL A 5 3.35 2.41 6.69
C VAL A 5 2.93 2.89 5.31
N LEU A 6 2.57 1.97 4.43
CA LEU A 6 2.01 2.27 3.12
C LEU A 6 0.52 1.95 3.10
N LEU A 7 -0.31 2.95 2.82
CA LEU A 7 -1.75 2.80 2.69
C LEU A 7 -2.13 2.54 1.22
N LEU A 8 -2.96 1.52 0.99
CA LEU A 8 -3.51 1.16 -0.32
C LEU A 8 -5.02 1.41 -0.32
N HIS A 9 -5.49 2.21 -1.26
CA HIS A 9 -6.93 2.47 -1.41
C HIS A 9 -7.64 1.29 -2.09
N GLY A 10 -8.97 1.22 -1.94
CA GLY A 10 -9.81 0.25 -2.63
C GLY A 10 -10.26 0.71 -4.02
N ILE A 11 -11.12 -0.08 -4.65
CA ILE A 11 -11.77 0.26 -5.92
C ILE A 11 -12.67 1.49 -5.73
N TRP A 12 -12.69 2.42 -6.71
CA TRP A 12 -13.46 3.67 -6.72
C TRP A 12 -13.05 4.76 -5.70
N ASN A 13 -12.21 4.45 -4.72
CA ASN A 13 -11.75 5.44 -3.74
C ASN A 13 -10.44 6.08 -4.17
N ALA A 14 -10.46 7.39 -4.44
CA ALA A 14 -9.24 8.16 -4.63
C ALA A 14 -8.36 8.12 -3.37
N ARG A 15 -7.04 8.33 -3.54
CA ARG A 15 -6.03 8.46 -2.44
C ARG A 15 -6.48 9.34 -1.26
N ALA A 16 -7.41 10.27 -1.47
CA ALA A 16 -7.95 11.15 -0.44
C ALA A 16 -8.70 10.42 0.68
N TRP A 17 -9.32 9.26 0.41
CA TRP A 17 -10.15 8.54 1.39
C TRP A 17 -9.35 7.90 2.52
N VAL A 18 -8.08 7.56 2.27
CA VAL A 18 -7.15 7.11 3.32
C VAL A 18 -6.50 8.27 4.07
N GLY A 19 -6.82 9.52 3.71
CA GLY A 19 -6.27 10.74 4.30
C GLY A 19 -6.45 10.85 5.82
N PRO A 20 -7.67 10.65 6.36
CA PRO A 20 -7.88 10.70 7.82
C PRO A 20 -7.08 9.64 8.58
N LEU A 21 -6.99 8.42 8.04
CA LEU A 21 -6.17 7.36 8.63
C LEU A 21 -4.68 7.71 8.58
N ALA A 22 -4.21 8.23 7.44
CA ALA A 22 -2.84 8.68 7.29
C ALA A 22 -2.48 9.78 8.29
N TRP A 23 -3.38 10.75 8.50
CA TRP A 23 -3.19 11.82 9.47
C TRP A 23 -3.08 11.27 10.89
N ARG A 24 -4.00 10.38 11.31
CA ARG A 24 -3.97 9.76 12.64
C ARG A 24 -2.70 8.95 12.90
N LEU A 25 -2.23 8.20 11.90
CA LEU A 25 -1.00 7.44 11.99
C LEU A 25 0.23 8.36 12.07
N ARG A 26 0.28 9.43 11.27
CA ARG A 26 1.36 10.43 11.37
C ARG A 26 1.40 11.10 12.74
N ALA A 27 0.24 11.44 13.31
CA ALA A 27 0.14 11.99 14.65
C ALA A 27 0.68 11.05 15.75
N ARG A 28 0.75 9.74 15.47
CA ARG A 28 1.36 8.74 16.36
C ARG A 28 2.83 8.42 16.03
N GLY A 29 3.46 9.21 15.16
CA GLY A 29 4.89 9.07 14.85
C GLY A 29 5.23 8.07 13.74
N PHE A 30 4.24 7.56 13.00
CA PHE A 30 4.49 6.71 11.83
C PHE A 30 4.86 7.55 10.59
N GLN A 31 5.76 7.02 9.75
CA GLN A 31 6.02 7.55 8.42
C GLN A 31 5.01 6.95 7.44
N VAL A 32 3.97 7.72 7.09
CA VAL A 32 2.86 7.19 6.30
C VAL A 32 2.90 7.68 4.85
N GLY A 33 2.98 6.75 3.91
CA GLY A 33 2.77 6.96 2.49
C GLY A 33 1.39 6.48 2.04
N ALA A 34 0.90 7.01 0.91
CA ALA A 34 -0.31 6.50 0.26
C ALA A 34 0.04 6.11 -1.18
N PHE A 35 -0.23 4.85 -1.54
CA PHE A 35 -0.05 4.32 -2.87
C PHE A 35 -1.35 4.44 -3.65
N GLY A 36 -1.28 5.19 -4.75
CA GLY A 36 -2.38 5.28 -5.71
C GLY A 36 -2.11 4.36 -6.89
N TYR A 37 -3.08 3.53 -7.24
CA TYR A 37 -3.00 2.69 -8.43
C TYR A 37 -4.31 2.77 -9.21
N PRO A 38 -4.29 2.56 -10.53
CA PRO A 38 -5.49 2.63 -11.34
C PRO A 38 -6.36 1.40 -11.04
N SER A 39 -7.27 1.55 -10.08
CA SER A 39 -8.16 0.46 -9.64
C SER A 39 -9.31 0.20 -10.61
N VAL A 40 -9.60 1.14 -11.51
CA VAL A 40 -10.74 1.10 -12.45
C VAL A 40 -10.29 0.79 -13.89
N PHE A 41 -9.10 1.24 -14.29
CA PHE A 41 -8.53 0.97 -15.63
C PHE A 41 -7.25 0.14 -15.48
N GLY A 42 -7.23 -1.10 -15.98
CA GLY A 42 -6.06 -1.98 -15.94
C GLY A 42 -6.04 -3.04 -14.83
N GLY A 43 -6.94 -2.95 -13.84
CA GLY A 43 -7.19 -4.03 -12.88
C GLY A 43 -5.98 -4.43 -12.00
N PRO A 44 -6.04 -5.61 -11.36
CA PRO A 44 -4.96 -6.15 -10.51
C PRO A 44 -3.63 -6.31 -11.26
N ASP A 45 -3.69 -6.58 -12.57
CA ASP A 45 -2.53 -6.88 -13.42
C ASP A 45 -1.56 -5.70 -13.55
N VAL A 46 -2.04 -4.47 -13.37
CA VAL A 46 -1.19 -3.27 -13.32
C VAL A 46 -0.86 -2.87 -11.89
N ALA A 47 -1.81 -3.06 -10.97
CA ALA A 47 -1.67 -2.64 -9.57
C ALA A 47 -0.57 -3.42 -8.83
N VAL A 48 -0.52 -4.74 -9.04
CA VAL A 48 0.40 -5.63 -8.34
C VAL A 48 1.86 -5.39 -8.74
N PRO A 49 2.24 -5.39 -10.03
CA PRO A 49 3.62 -5.09 -10.42
C PRO A 49 4.07 -3.69 -9.96
N SER A 50 3.18 -2.70 -10.05
CA SER A 50 3.48 -1.33 -9.59
C SER A 50 3.73 -1.27 -8.08
N LEU A 51 3.01 -2.07 -7.30
CA LEU A 51 3.22 -2.16 -5.86
C LEU A 51 4.54 -2.86 -5.53
N ILE A 52 4.87 -3.96 -6.23
CA ILE A 52 6.14 -4.67 -6.08
C ILE A 52 7.32 -3.73 -6.34
N GLU A 53 7.32 -3.02 -7.47
CA GLU A 53 8.35 -2.02 -7.80
C GLU A 53 8.47 -0.95 -6.72
N ARG A 54 7.34 -0.51 -6.15
CA ARG A 54 7.34 0.49 -5.09
C ARG A 54 7.96 -0.03 -3.79
N LEU A 55 7.80 -1.30 -3.48
CA LEU A 55 8.29 -1.92 -2.23
C LEU A 55 9.74 -2.39 -2.34
N ARG A 56 10.21 -2.71 -3.55
CA ARG A 56 11.58 -3.16 -3.79
C ARG A 56 12.58 -2.13 -3.27
N GLY A 57 13.51 -2.58 -2.43
CA GLY A 57 14.58 -1.74 -1.86
C GLY A 57 14.14 -0.72 -0.80
N GLN A 58 12.87 -0.68 -0.38
CA GLN A 58 12.39 0.24 0.67
C GLN A 58 12.77 -0.21 2.10
N GLY A 59 13.21 -1.46 2.27
CA GLY A 59 13.37 -2.13 3.56
C GLY A 59 12.04 -2.39 4.26
N ARG A 60 12.07 -2.69 5.56
CA ARG A 60 10.89 -3.03 6.36
C ARG A 60 9.77 -1.99 6.27
N ILE A 61 8.61 -2.40 5.77
CA ILE A 61 7.44 -1.54 5.59
C ILE A 61 6.14 -2.28 5.87
N SER A 62 5.25 -1.70 6.67
CA SER A 62 3.92 -2.27 6.92
C SER A 62 2.91 -1.82 5.88
N LEU A 63 2.06 -2.73 5.42
CA LEU A 63 1.00 -2.44 4.45
C LEU A 63 -0.36 -2.37 5.15
N VAL A 64 -1.19 -1.41 4.76
CA VAL A 64 -2.60 -1.35 5.16
C VAL A 64 -3.43 -1.14 3.91
N GLY A 65 -4.08 -2.21 3.45
CA GLY A 65 -4.93 -2.19 2.27
C GLY A 65 -6.42 -2.18 2.63
N HIS A 66 -7.19 -1.29 2.01
CA HIS A 66 -8.64 -1.26 2.16
C HIS A 66 -9.32 -2.03 1.01
N SER A 67 -10.16 -3.01 1.33
CA SER A 67 -10.91 -3.81 0.34
C SER A 67 -9.97 -4.37 -0.75
N LEU A 68 -10.14 -3.99 -2.02
CA LEU A 68 -9.27 -4.41 -3.13
C LEU A 68 -7.77 -4.11 -2.87
N GLY A 69 -7.45 -3.02 -2.17
CA GLY A 69 -6.06 -2.69 -1.84
C GLY A 69 -5.41 -3.74 -0.94
N GLY A 70 -6.19 -4.45 -0.12
CA GLY A 70 -5.72 -5.58 0.67
C GLY A 70 -5.40 -6.79 -0.21
N LEU A 71 -6.25 -7.09 -1.19
CA LEU A 71 -6.01 -8.18 -2.15
C LEU A 71 -4.78 -7.91 -3.02
N VAL A 72 -4.60 -6.67 -3.49
CA VAL A 72 -3.40 -6.27 -4.25
C VAL A 72 -2.13 -6.42 -3.40
N ALA A 73 -2.18 -6.07 -2.12
CA ALA A 73 -1.06 -6.27 -1.20
C ALA A 73 -0.75 -7.76 -1.00
N LEU A 74 -1.76 -8.58 -0.74
CA LEU A 74 -1.58 -10.03 -0.58
C LEU A 74 -1.02 -10.68 -1.85
N GLU A 75 -1.53 -10.29 -3.01
CA GLU A 75 -1.07 -10.82 -4.29
C GLU A 75 0.37 -10.40 -4.60
N ALA A 76 0.77 -9.16 -4.27
CA ALA A 76 2.16 -8.73 -4.38
C ALA A 76 3.11 -9.54 -3.47
N LEU A 77 2.71 -9.80 -2.22
CA LEU A 77 3.49 -10.63 -1.30
C LEU A 77 3.55 -12.10 -1.73
N ARG A 78 2.48 -12.59 -2.38
CA ARG A 78 2.44 -13.94 -2.95
C ARG A 78 3.41 -14.08 -4.13
N GLN A 79 3.51 -13.05 -4.98
CA GLN A 79 4.43 -13.05 -6.14
C GLN A 79 5.88 -12.82 -5.72
N GLU A 80 6.11 -11.99 -4.69
CA GLU A 80 7.44 -11.59 -4.22
C GLU A 80 7.56 -11.79 -2.69
N PRO A 81 7.70 -13.03 -2.22
CA PRO A 81 7.77 -13.34 -0.79
C PRO A 81 9.04 -12.79 -0.10
N GLY A 82 10.02 -12.30 -0.87
CA GLY A 82 11.23 -11.66 -0.34
C GLY A 82 11.05 -10.20 0.08
N LEU A 83 9.85 -9.62 -0.08
CA LEU A 83 9.54 -8.28 0.41
C LEU A 83 9.50 -8.25 1.94
N ASP A 84 10.20 -7.30 2.55
CA ASP A 84 10.25 -7.11 4.00
C ASP A 84 8.99 -6.41 4.52
N VAL A 85 7.89 -7.16 4.55
CA VAL A 85 6.58 -6.74 5.05
C VAL A 85 6.17 -7.63 6.22
N PRO A 86 6.02 -7.08 7.43
CA PRO A 86 5.70 -7.85 8.63
C PRO A 86 4.21 -8.19 8.78
#